data_AF-A0A941NGG8-F1
#
_entry.id   AF-A0A941NGG8-F1
#
_cell.length_a   1.000
_cell.length_b   1.000
_cell.length_c   1.000
_cell.angle_alpha   90.00
_cell.angle_beta   90.00
_cell.angle_gamma   90.00
#
_symmetry.space_group_name_H-M   'P 1'
#
loop_
_entity.id
_entity.type
_entity.pdbx_description
1 polymer ?
#
loop_
_entity_poly.entity_id
_entity_poly.type
_entity_poly.pdbx_seq_one_letter_code
_entity_poly.pdbx_strand_id
1 'polypeptide(L)'
;MRAGWKYGLAALVLIATPLCAAAQPAAQNLTLPGLHQPVEIVKDRWGVAHIYAKDEHDLFFAQGYNVASDRLFQLEIWRRQATGTVAEILGPKEVQRDIGNRLFRF
;
A
#
# COMPACT_ATOMS: atom_id res chain seq x y z
N MET A 1 -64.59 9.59 -12.11
CA MET A 1 -63.74 9.07 -11.01
C MET A 1 -62.71 8.10 -11.59
N ARG A 2 -61.58 8.59 -12.12
CA ARG A 2 -60.50 7.78 -12.67
C ARG A 2 -59.18 8.56 -12.59
N ALA A 3 -58.34 8.30 -11.60
CA ALA A 3 -56.89 8.56 -11.67
C ALA A 3 -56.26 8.15 -10.33
N GLY A 4 -55.44 7.10 -10.33
CA GLY A 4 -54.68 6.71 -9.12
C GLY A 4 -53.51 5.75 -9.34
N TRP A 5 -53.33 5.17 -10.53
CA TRP A 5 -52.36 4.07 -10.71
C TRP A 5 -51.00 4.48 -11.29
N LYS A 6 -50.83 5.70 -11.82
CA LYS A 6 -49.65 6.01 -12.66
C LYS A 6 -48.34 6.24 -11.91
N TYR A 7 -48.35 6.32 -10.57
CA TYR A 7 -47.16 6.68 -9.78
C TYR A 7 -46.44 5.51 -9.09
N GLY A 8 -46.99 4.29 -9.14
CA GLY A 8 -46.42 3.13 -8.44
C GLY A 8 -45.13 2.56 -9.06
N LEU A 9 -44.88 2.81 -10.35
CA LEU A 9 -43.74 2.22 -11.06
C LEU A 9 -42.49 3.11 -11.08
N ALA A 10 -42.61 4.41 -10.81
CA ALA A 10 -41.49 5.33 -10.81
C ALA A 10 -40.63 5.24 -9.53
N ALA A 11 -41.17 4.72 -8.43
CA ALA A 11 -40.49 4.64 -7.14
C ALA A 11 -39.48 3.47 -7.04
N LEU A 12 -39.57 2.48 -7.93
CA LEU A 12 -38.79 1.24 -7.83
C LEU A 12 -37.47 1.27 -8.61
N VAL A 13 -37.26 2.28 -9.48
CA VAL A 13 -36.04 2.40 -10.31
C VAL A 13 -34.89 3.11 -9.56
N LEU A 14 -35.18 3.83 -8.47
CA LEU A 14 -34.17 4.57 -7.70
C LEU A 14 -33.41 3.74 -6.66
N ILE A 15 -33.77 2.47 -6.45
CA ILE A 15 -33.14 1.61 -5.42
C ILE A 15 -32.01 0.74 -6.02
N ALA A 16 -31.90 0.66 -7.35
CA ALA A 16 -31.07 -0.34 -8.03
C ALA A 16 -29.78 0.19 -8.67
N THR A 17 -29.40 1.46 -8.52
CA THR A 17 -28.06 1.89 -8.91
C THR A 17 -27.07 1.41 -7.84
N PRO A 18 -26.23 0.40 -8.11
CA PRO A 18 -25.15 0.12 -7.19
C PRO A 18 -24.26 1.34 -7.23
N LEU A 19 -24.17 2.06 -6.11
CA LEU A 19 -23.21 3.13 -5.91
C LEU A 19 -21.83 2.49 -5.72
N CYS A 20 -21.37 1.71 -6.71
CA CYS A 20 -20.01 1.19 -6.81
C CYS A 20 -19.19 2.14 -7.68
N ALA A 21 -19.17 3.43 -7.30
CA ALA A 21 -18.02 4.24 -7.63
C ALA A 21 -16.93 3.78 -6.67
N ALA A 22 -16.12 2.80 -7.10
CA ALA A 22 -14.85 2.54 -6.43
C ALA A 22 -14.10 3.88 -6.42
N ALA A 23 -14.01 4.52 -5.26
CA ALA A 23 -13.31 5.77 -5.11
C ALA A 23 -11.87 5.53 -5.56
N GLN A 24 -11.52 6.01 -6.75
CA GLN A 24 -10.12 6.02 -7.17
C GLN A 24 -9.37 6.84 -6.12
N PRO A 25 -8.30 6.30 -5.52
CA PRO A 25 -7.52 7.06 -4.57
C PRO A 25 -7.08 8.34 -5.28
N ALA A 26 -7.42 9.48 -4.69
CA ALA A 26 -7.05 10.78 -5.25
C ALA A 26 -5.54 10.82 -5.46
N ALA A 27 -5.10 11.38 -6.58
CA ALA A 27 -3.67 11.55 -6.84
C ALA A 27 -3.06 12.37 -5.70
N GLN A 28 -2.05 11.80 -5.03
CA GLN A 28 -1.37 12.43 -3.91
C GLN A 28 -0.02 12.96 -4.40
N ASN A 29 0.16 14.27 -4.30
CA ASN A 29 1.46 14.90 -4.52
C ASN A 29 2.16 15.05 -3.19
N LEU A 30 3.32 14.40 -3.05
CA LEU A 30 4.13 14.42 -1.84
C LEU A 30 5.49 15.02 -2.16
N THR A 31 5.95 15.93 -1.30
CA THR A 31 7.31 16.45 -1.36
C THR A 31 8.15 15.71 -0.33
N LEU A 32 9.14 14.95 -0.80
CA LEU A 32 10.01 14.15 0.05
C LEU A 32 11.45 14.69 -0.02
N PRO A 33 12.15 14.80 1.13
CA PRO A 33 13.57 15.11 1.11
C PRO A 33 14.35 13.95 0.47
N GLY A 34 15.34 14.27 -0.37
CA GLY A 34 16.21 13.29 -1.02
C GLY A 34 15.85 12.94 -2.47
N LEU A 35 14.69 13.40 -2.96
CA LEU A 35 14.38 13.41 -4.40
C LEU A 35 15.05 14.60 -5.09
N HIS A 36 15.72 14.36 -6.21
CA HIS A 36 16.34 15.40 -7.02
C HIS A 36 15.41 15.93 -8.12
N GLN A 37 14.55 15.07 -8.64
CA GLN A 37 13.57 15.32 -9.68
C GLN A 37 12.20 14.75 -9.30
N PRO A 38 11.10 15.22 -9.95
CA PRO A 38 9.79 14.62 -9.77
C PRO A 38 9.74 13.16 -10.22
N VAL A 39 9.07 12.32 -9.44
CA VAL A 39 8.78 10.92 -9.75
C VAL A 39 7.28 10.68 -9.72
N GLU A 40 6.80 9.87 -10.65
CA GLU A 40 5.40 9.46 -10.71
C GLU A 40 5.27 7.96 -10.43
N ILE A 41 4.32 7.60 -9.57
CA ILE A 41 4.00 6.21 -9.23
C ILE A 41 2.54 5.96 -9.58
N VAL A 42 2.30 5.10 -10.57
CA VAL A 42 0.96 4.71 -11.01
C VAL A 42 0.71 3.26 -10.62
N LYS A 43 -0.29 3.00 -9.79
CA LYS A 43 -0.71 1.62 -9.47
C LYS A 43 -1.79 1.16 -10.42
N ASP A 44 -1.62 -0.02 -11.01
CA ASP A 44 -2.61 -0.63 -11.87
C ASP A 44 -3.81 -1.18 -11.05
N ARG A 45 -4.78 -1.79 -11.74
CA ARG A 45 -5.97 -2.39 -11.10
C ARG A 45 -5.65 -3.57 -10.15
N TRP A 46 -4.46 -4.13 -10.24
CA TRP A 46 -3.99 -5.24 -9.41
C TRP A 46 -3.04 -4.78 -8.29
N GLY A 47 -2.79 -3.47 -8.19
CA GLY A 47 -1.87 -2.89 -7.22
C GLY A 47 -0.40 -2.97 -7.61
N VAL A 48 -0.08 -3.32 -8.87
CA VAL A 48 1.29 -3.28 -9.39
C VAL A 48 1.69 -1.84 -9.66
N ALA A 49 2.79 -1.41 -9.06
CA ALA A 49 3.30 -0.05 -9.23
C ALA A 49 4.19 0.07 -10.47
N HIS A 50 3.87 1.04 -11.31
CA HIS A 50 4.70 1.52 -12.41
C HIS A 50 5.34 2.84 -11.99
N ILE A 51 6.67 2.87 -11.93
CA ILE A 51 7.43 4.02 -11.43
C ILE A 51 8.16 4.69 -12.61
N TYR A 52 7.95 5.99 -12.76
CA TYR A 52 8.56 6.81 -13.80
C TYR A 52 9.44 7.88 -13.15
N ALA A 53 10.74 7.82 -13.41
CA ALA A 53 11.74 8.76 -12.90
C ALA A 53 12.69 9.19 -14.03
N LYS A 54 13.35 10.35 -13.85
CA LYS A 54 14.31 10.88 -14.82
C LYS A 54 15.75 10.43 -14.59
N ASP A 55 16.06 9.98 -13.37
CA ASP A 55 17.36 9.46 -13.01
C ASP A 55 17.23 8.15 -12.19
N GLU A 56 18.33 7.42 -12.09
CA GLU A 56 18.36 6.12 -11.40
C GLU A 56 18.24 6.27 -9.89
N HIS A 57 18.80 7.34 -9.31
CA HIS A 57 18.78 7.59 -7.87
C HIS A 57 17.34 7.74 -7.36
N ASP A 58 16.56 8.60 -8.01
CA ASP A 58 15.17 8.86 -7.70
C ASP A 58 14.29 7.64 -8.01
N LEU A 59 14.62 6.86 -9.05
CA LEU A 59 13.94 5.60 -9.36
C LEU A 59 14.06 4.60 -8.20
N PHE A 60 15.28 4.36 -7.72
CA PHE A 60 15.52 3.44 -6.59
C PHE A 60 14.94 3.98 -5.29
N PHE A 61 15.00 5.29 -5.06
CA PHE A 61 14.38 5.94 -3.92
C PHE A 61 12.86 5.71 -3.90
N ALA A 62 12.19 5.99 -5.02
CA ALA A 62 10.74 5.80 -5.16
C ALA A 62 10.33 4.32 -5.10
N GLN A 63 11.15 3.42 -5.65
CA GLN A 63 10.93 1.97 -5.53
C GLN A 63 10.96 1.53 -4.06
N GLY A 64 11.94 2.00 -3.29
CA GLY A 64 12.00 1.74 -1.85
C GLY A 64 10.78 2.30 -1.11
N TYR A 65 10.39 3.54 -1.43
CA TYR A 65 9.19 4.17 -0.86
C TYR A 65 7.91 3.38 -1.17
N ASN A 66 7.73 2.94 -2.42
CA ASN A 66 6.55 2.19 -2.83
C ASN A 66 6.44 0.83 -2.10
N VAL A 67 7.55 0.08 -2.01
CA VAL A 67 7.56 -1.20 -1.31
C VAL A 67 7.33 -1.00 0.19
N ALA A 68 7.97 0.01 0.80
CA ALA A 68 7.75 0.33 2.21
C ALA A 68 6.27 0.69 2.47
N SER A 69 5.65 1.49 1.61
CA SER A 69 4.24 1.89 1.76
C SER A 69 3.29 0.69 1.89
N ASP A 70 3.55 -0.39 1.14
CA ASP A 70 2.69 -1.59 1.15
C ASP A 70 3.17 -2.69 2.11
N ARG A 71 4.48 -2.76 2.40
CA ARG A 71 5.13 -3.92 3.03
C ARG A 71 6.02 -3.56 4.23
N LEU A 72 5.91 -2.35 4.79
CA LEU A 72 6.79 -1.87 5.86
C LEU A 72 6.94 -2.88 6.99
N PHE A 73 5.83 -3.43 7.49
CA PHE A 73 5.86 -4.41 8.58
C PHE A 73 6.68 -5.65 8.19
N GLN A 74 6.43 -6.21 7.00
CA GLN A 74 7.15 -7.38 6.52
C GLN A 74 8.66 -7.11 6.37
N LEU A 75 9.02 -5.96 5.80
CA LEU A 75 10.42 -5.54 5.68
C LEU A 75 11.09 -5.39 7.04
N GLU A 76 10.42 -4.78 8.02
CA GLU A 76 10.98 -4.60 9.36
C GLU A 76 11.16 -5.94 10.10
N ILE A 77 10.21 -6.86 9.99
CA ILE A 77 10.37 -8.22 10.53
C ILE A 77 11.55 -8.93 9.88
N TRP A 78 11.68 -8.86 8.55
CA TRP A 78 12.81 -9.47 7.84
C TRP A 78 14.14 -8.84 8.21
N ARG A 79 14.20 -7.51 8.34
CA ARG A 79 15.39 -6.80 8.82
C ARG A 79 15.80 -7.31 10.19
N ARG A 80 14.85 -7.40 11.14
CA ARG A 80 15.11 -7.89 12.51
C ARG A 80 15.50 -9.34 12.55
N GLN A 81 14.89 -10.19 11.73
CA GLN A 81 15.30 -11.58 11.61
C GLN A 81 16.74 -11.67 11.11
N ALA A 82 17.09 -10.94 10.05
CA ALA A 82 18.45 -10.93 9.52
C ALA A 82 19.48 -10.39 10.52
N THR A 83 19.16 -9.33 11.28
CA THR A 83 20.07 -8.73 12.27
C THR A 83 20.05 -9.42 13.64
N GLY A 84 19.15 -10.38 13.84
CA GLY A 84 18.93 -11.06 15.13
C GLY A 84 18.44 -10.10 16.22
N THR A 85 17.38 -9.34 15.96
CA THR A 85 16.73 -8.44 16.93
C THR A 85 15.21 -8.61 16.94
N VAL A 86 14.73 -9.80 16.61
CA VAL A 86 13.28 -10.09 16.54
C VAL A 86 12.68 -10.31 17.94
N ALA A 87 13.48 -10.73 18.92
CA ALA A 87 13.04 -10.92 20.30
C ALA A 87 12.61 -9.61 20.98
N GLU A 88 13.08 -8.45 20.50
CA GLU A 88 12.65 -7.14 21.00
C GLU A 88 11.14 -6.89 20.81
N ILE A 89 10.55 -7.48 19.77
CA ILE A 89 9.15 -7.28 19.41
C ILE A 89 8.28 -8.53 19.65
N LEU A 90 8.84 -9.74 19.56
CA LEU A 90 8.11 -11.00 19.76
C LEU A 90 8.35 -11.64 21.13
N GLY A 91 9.29 -11.09 21.91
CA GLY A 91 9.56 -11.49 23.28
C GLY A 91 10.60 -12.61 23.44
N PRO A 92 10.78 -13.11 24.68
CA PRO A 92 11.92 -13.95 25.06
C PRO A 92 12.04 -15.29 24.31
N LYS A 93 10.93 -15.78 23.73
CA LYS A 93 10.92 -17.05 22.99
C LYS A 93 11.81 -17.02 21.75
N GLU A 94 12.05 -15.84 21.17
CA GLU A 94 12.87 -15.68 19.96
C GLU A 94 14.36 -15.43 20.27
N VAL A 95 14.79 -15.37 21.53
CA VAL A 95 16.19 -15.06 21.90
C VAL A 95 17.18 -16.06 21.30
N GLN A 96 16.86 -17.35 21.33
CA GLN A 96 17.73 -18.38 20.75
C GLN A 96 17.90 -18.20 19.24
N ARG A 97 16.83 -17.74 18.57
CA ARG A 97 16.86 -17.44 17.14
C ARG A 97 17.74 -16.23 16.84
N ASP A 98 17.60 -15.16 17.63
CA ASP A 98 18.44 -13.97 17.51
C ASP A 98 19.93 -14.30 17.70
N ILE A 99 20.27 -15.13 18.69
CA ILE A 99 21.64 -15.61 18.91
C ILE A 99 22.12 -16.37 17.67
N GLY A 100 21.34 -17.33 17.18
CA GLY A 100 21.67 -18.12 15.99
C GLY A 100 21.92 -17.23 14.76
N ASN A 101 21.04 -16.26 14.52
CA ASN A 101 21.14 -15.36 13.36
C ASN A 101 22.43 -14.51 13.39
N ARG A 102 22.88 -14.06 14.56
CA ARG A 102 24.13 -13.30 14.70
C ARG A 102 25.39 -14.12 14.46
N LEU A 103 25.33 -15.45 14.60
CA LEU A 103 26.47 -16.33 14.32
C LEU A 103 26.75 -16.47 12.83
N PHE A 104 25.73 -16.36 11.98
CA PHE A 104 25.88 -16.51 10.52
C PHE A 104 26.71 -15.40 9.86
N ARG A 105 26.96 -14.26 10.56
CA ARG A 105 27.80 -13.12 10.10
C ARG A 105 27.71 -12.86 8.59
N PHE A 106 26.56 -12.36 8.14
CA PHE A 106 26.49 -11.63 6.88
C PHE A 106 27.13 -10.25 7.03
#